data_AF-A0A382Y7Q3-F1
#
_entry.id   AF-A0A382Y7Q3-F1
#
_cell.length_a   1.000
_cell.length_b   1.000
_cell.length_c   1.000
_cell.angle_alpha   90.00
_cell.angle_beta   90.00
_cell.angle_gamma   90.00
#
_symmetry.space_group_name_H-M   'P 1'
#
loop_
_entity.id
_entity.type
_entity.pdbx_description
1 polymer ?
#
loop_
_entity_poly.entity_id
_entity_poly.type
_entity_poly.pdbx_seq_one_letter_code
_entity_poly.pdbx_strand_id
1 'polypeptide(L)'
;KGMGDPVALQVVPAEFAVKSGTSQKLKVFSLDKTGRRIAELSEGLTWEKWIPPTAKVKVKVDAEISTDGVLVAASDAKLSAGALRVTDGKVFGVARGRILQDLPYAENFEQSFVLSQTSSDDIPFSYPPLPWLGARMRWQIQENDGNKIAGNTLDKVLFQRAMNFVGHKDMSDYTVEADVMTDGNRRIKSTIGLVNQRYIVALVGNWQKLEVFSNYDRFKVSVPFSIKTNTWYHLKTRVDIATDGSGVIRAKAWEKGSDEPEAWT
;
A
#
# COMPACT_ATOMS: atom_id res chain seq x y z
N LYS A 1 15.93 -32.45 -5.10
CA LYS A 1 15.11 -32.62 -6.33
C LYS A 1 13.91 -33.47 -5.95
N GLY A 2 12.70 -33.05 -6.30
CA GLY A 2 11.48 -33.82 -6.05
C GLY A 2 11.38 -35.04 -6.96
N MET A 3 10.55 -36.01 -6.58
CA MET A 3 10.34 -37.26 -7.34
C MET A 3 8.87 -37.68 -7.32
N GLY A 4 8.46 -38.48 -8.31
CA GLY A 4 7.09 -38.97 -8.43
C GLY A 4 6.15 -37.98 -9.13
N ASP A 5 4.85 -38.25 -9.02
CA ASP A 5 3.82 -37.46 -9.68
C ASP A 5 3.64 -36.08 -9.03
N PRO A 6 3.45 -35.01 -9.84
CA PRO A 6 3.09 -33.70 -9.32
C PRO A 6 1.77 -33.72 -8.56
N VAL A 7 1.73 -33.08 -7.38
CA VAL A 7 0.49 -32.89 -6.61
C VAL A 7 0.02 -31.43 -6.58
N ALA A 8 0.88 -30.50 -6.98
CA ALA A 8 0.60 -29.06 -7.02
C ALA A 8 1.56 -28.35 -7.97
N LEU A 9 1.20 -27.13 -8.36
CA LEU A 9 2.10 -26.21 -9.05
C LEU A 9 2.51 -25.06 -8.13
N GLN A 10 3.79 -24.70 -8.16
CA GLN A 10 4.33 -23.50 -7.54
C GLN A 10 4.51 -22.42 -8.60
N VAL A 11 3.85 -21.29 -8.41
CA VAL A 11 4.10 -20.08 -9.19
C VAL A 11 5.20 -19.26 -8.52
N VAL A 12 6.15 -18.76 -9.30
CA VAL A 12 7.27 -17.93 -8.82
C VAL A 12 7.33 -16.62 -9.62
N PRO A 13 7.24 -15.46 -8.95
CA PRO A 13 6.96 -15.33 -7.52
C PRO A 13 5.51 -15.71 -7.17
N ALA A 14 5.31 -16.19 -5.94
CA ALA A 14 3.97 -16.51 -5.42
C ALA A 14 3.15 -15.23 -5.15
N GLU A 15 3.84 -14.12 -4.91
CA GLU A 15 3.27 -12.79 -4.79
C GLU A 15 3.88 -11.83 -5.80
N PHE A 16 3.03 -11.07 -6.51
CA PHE A 16 3.49 -10.07 -7.49
C PHE A 16 3.00 -8.66 -7.15
N ALA A 17 3.75 -7.67 -7.62
CA ALA A 17 3.37 -6.27 -7.59
C ALA A 17 3.86 -5.65 -8.90
N VAL A 18 2.94 -5.43 -9.84
CA VAL A 18 3.25 -4.94 -11.18
C VAL A 18 2.81 -3.50 -11.29
N LYS A 19 3.67 -2.62 -11.80
CA LYS A 19 3.32 -1.22 -12.07
C LYS A 19 2.55 -1.13 -13.39
N SER A 20 1.61 -0.19 -13.50
CA SER A 20 0.98 0.15 -14.79
C SER A 20 2.06 0.42 -15.86
N GLY A 21 1.88 -0.14 -17.05
CA GLY A 21 2.83 -0.03 -18.16
C GLY A 21 4.02 -0.98 -18.09
N THR A 22 4.08 -1.87 -17.09
CA THR A 22 5.16 -2.85 -16.94
C THR A 22 4.64 -4.28 -17.04
N SER A 23 5.58 -5.23 -17.14
CA SER A 23 5.28 -6.65 -17.19
C SER A 23 6.14 -7.44 -16.21
N GLN A 24 5.67 -8.64 -15.88
CA GLN A 24 6.38 -9.58 -15.02
C GLN A 24 6.20 -11.01 -15.50
N LYS A 25 7.31 -11.71 -15.72
CA LYS A 25 7.30 -13.15 -16.02
C LYS A 25 7.08 -13.96 -14.74
N LEU A 26 6.12 -14.87 -14.79
CA LEU A 26 5.87 -15.87 -13.77
C LEU A 26 6.43 -17.22 -14.24
N LYS A 27 7.17 -17.90 -13.37
CA LYS A 27 7.65 -19.27 -13.60
C LYS A 27 6.77 -20.25 -12.88
N VAL A 28 6.65 -21.46 -13.43
CA VAL A 28 5.84 -22.53 -12.83
C VAL A 28 6.72 -23.74 -12.57
N PHE A 29 6.64 -24.31 -11.38
CA PHE A 29 7.32 -25.54 -11.02
C PHE A 29 6.32 -26.58 -10.54
N SER A 30 6.47 -27.84 -10.97
CA SER A 30 5.73 -28.95 -10.40
C SER A 30 6.31 -29.34 -9.03
N LEU A 31 5.44 -29.63 -8.07
CA LEU A 31 5.83 -30.04 -6.73
C LEU A 31 5.43 -31.49 -6.43
N ASP A 32 6.32 -32.24 -5.79
CA ASP A 32 5.99 -33.54 -5.22
C ASP A 32 5.16 -33.41 -3.93
N LYS A 33 4.69 -34.54 -3.38
CA LYS A 33 3.90 -34.59 -2.14
C LYS A 33 4.56 -33.98 -0.90
N THR A 34 5.87 -33.75 -0.94
CA THR A 34 6.65 -33.11 0.14
C THR A 34 6.95 -31.64 -0.13
N GLY A 35 6.42 -31.08 -1.22
CA GLY A 35 6.63 -29.68 -1.62
C GLY A 35 7.97 -29.42 -2.32
N ARG A 36 8.69 -30.46 -2.76
CA ARG A 36 9.96 -30.28 -3.48
C ARG A 36 9.70 -30.11 -4.97
N ARG A 37 10.43 -29.18 -5.60
CA ARG A 37 10.38 -28.97 -7.06
C ARG A 37 10.86 -30.20 -7.82
N ILE A 38 10.03 -30.71 -8.71
CA ILE A 38 10.36 -31.80 -9.65
C ILE A 38 11.00 -31.19 -10.90
N ALA A 39 10.30 -30.27 -11.57
CA ALA A 39 10.75 -29.58 -12.79
C ALA A 39 10.12 -28.18 -12.95
N GLU A 40 10.74 -27.32 -13.78
CA GLU A 40 10.11 -26.09 -14.31
C GLU A 40 9.22 -26.47 -15.50
N LEU A 41 8.03 -25.89 -15.58
CA LEU A 41 7.06 -26.09 -16.66
C LEU A 41 6.95 -24.81 -17.49
N SER A 42 7.04 -24.93 -18.81
CA SER A 42 6.91 -23.82 -19.76
C SER A 42 5.82 -24.01 -20.82
N GLU A 43 5.26 -25.21 -20.94
CA GLU A 43 4.28 -25.60 -21.96
C GLU A 43 3.10 -26.34 -21.32
N GLY A 44 1.97 -26.40 -22.04
CA GLY A 44 0.76 -27.08 -21.56
C GLY A 44 0.08 -26.38 -20.37
N LEU A 45 0.39 -25.11 -20.15
CA LEU A 45 -0.15 -24.31 -19.05
C LEU A 45 -1.33 -23.47 -19.51
N THR A 46 -2.40 -23.46 -18.72
CA THR A 46 -3.55 -22.57 -18.89
C THR A 46 -3.60 -21.60 -17.72
N TRP A 47 -3.57 -20.31 -18.02
CA TRP A 47 -3.66 -19.23 -17.04
C TRP A 47 -5.02 -18.56 -17.05
N GLU A 48 -5.49 -18.14 -15.88
CA GLU A 48 -6.70 -17.34 -15.76
C GLU A 48 -6.67 -16.39 -14.55
N LYS A 49 -7.43 -15.30 -14.64
CA LYS A 49 -7.77 -14.46 -13.48
C LYS A 49 -8.71 -15.25 -12.59
N TRP A 50 -8.28 -15.52 -11.36
CA TRP A 50 -8.98 -16.40 -10.45
C TRP A 50 -9.57 -15.64 -9.25
N ILE A 51 -10.83 -15.94 -8.96
CA ILE A 51 -11.51 -15.48 -7.75
C ILE A 51 -11.67 -16.71 -6.85
N PRO A 52 -10.95 -16.80 -5.72
CA PRO A 52 -11.10 -17.93 -4.80
C PRO A 52 -12.56 -18.11 -4.37
N PRO A 53 -13.09 -19.35 -4.27
CA PRO A 53 -14.49 -19.58 -3.92
C PRO A 53 -14.88 -18.99 -2.55
N THR A 54 -13.91 -18.90 -1.63
CA THR A 54 -14.08 -18.35 -0.28
C THR A 54 -13.82 -16.84 -0.19
N ALA A 55 -13.52 -16.17 -1.32
CA ALA A 55 -13.20 -14.75 -1.33
C ALA A 55 -14.44 -13.92 -0.97
N LYS A 56 -14.37 -13.21 0.17
CA LYS A 56 -15.39 -12.22 0.57
C LYS A 56 -15.49 -11.03 -0.39
N VAL A 57 -14.40 -10.73 -1.11
CA VAL A 57 -14.32 -9.63 -2.07
C VAL A 57 -13.97 -10.23 -3.42
N LYS A 58 -14.88 -10.09 -4.39
CA LYS A 58 -14.78 -10.67 -5.72
C LYS A 58 -14.14 -9.66 -6.67
N VAL A 59 -12.82 -9.71 -6.79
CA VAL A 59 -12.02 -8.77 -7.60
C VAL A 59 -11.03 -9.53 -8.47
N LYS A 60 -10.67 -8.88 -9.58
CA LYS A 60 -9.64 -9.34 -10.51
C LYS A 60 -8.58 -8.25 -10.64
N VAL A 61 -7.36 -8.67 -10.94
CA VAL A 61 -6.31 -7.72 -11.33
C VAL A 61 -6.62 -7.13 -12.70
N ASP A 62 -6.32 -5.84 -12.84
CA ASP A 62 -6.37 -5.10 -14.10
C ASP A 62 -5.05 -5.28 -14.88
N ALA A 63 -4.81 -6.53 -15.29
CA ALA A 63 -3.66 -6.94 -16.07
C ALA A 63 -4.01 -8.20 -16.84
N GLU A 64 -3.37 -8.44 -17.98
CA GLU A 64 -3.56 -9.65 -18.79
C GLU A 64 -2.38 -10.60 -18.61
N ILE A 65 -2.66 -11.90 -18.63
CA ILE A 65 -1.62 -12.94 -18.55
C ILE A 65 -1.65 -13.82 -19.79
N SER A 66 -0.50 -13.94 -20.44
CA SER A 66 -0.31 -14.81 -21.60
C SER A 66 -0.19 -16.28 -21.19
N THR A 67 -0.29 -17.19 -22.17
CA THR A 67 -0.13 -18.63 -21.96
C THR A 67 1.27 -19.02 -21.49
N ASP A 68 2.29 -18.25 -21.87
CA ASP A 68 3.66 -18.44 -21.39
C ASP A 68 3.88 -17.82 -19.99
N GLY A 69 2.87 -17.22 -19.36
CA GLY A 69 2.95 -16.70 -18.00
C GLY A 69 3.60 -15.31 -17.89
N VAL A 70 3.50 -14.46 -18.92
CA VAL A 70 3.86 -13.05 -18.83
C VAL A 70 2.62 -12.26 -18.41
N LEU A 71 2.67 -11.68 -17.22
CA LEU A 71 1.64 -10.77 -16.73
C LEU A 71 1.97 -9.34 -17.19
N VAL A 72 1.03 -8.68 -17.87
CA VAL A 72 1.19 -7.33 -18.43
C VAL A 72 0.10 -6.42 -17.87
N ALA A 73 0.50 -5.34 -17.21
CA ALA A 73 -0.40 -4.26 -16.85
C ALA A 73 -0.30 -3.16 -17.91
N ALA A 74 -1.43 -2.77 -18.51
CA ALA A 74 -1.48 -1.64 -19.43
C ALA A 74 -1.00 -0.34 -18.76
N SER A 75 -0.59 0.64 -19.55
CA SER A 75 -0.12 1.95 -19.02
C SER A 75 -1.20 2.69 -18.24
N ASP A 76 -2.47 2.46 -18.56
CA ASP A 76 -3.64 3.07 -17.91
C ASP A 76 -4.34 2.16 -16.89
N ALA A 77 -3.73 0.99 -16.60
CA ALA A 77 -4.25 0.00 -15.68
C ALA A 77 -4.55 0.59 -14.31
N LYS A 78 -5.71 0.23 -13.76
CA LYS A 78 -6.21 0.72 -12.48
C LYS A 78 -5.60 -0.04 -11.32
N LEU A 79 -5.50 0.68 -10.20
CA LEU A 79 -5.12 0.13 -8.91
C LEU A 79 -6.05 -1.04 -8.56
N SER A 80 -5.51 -2.26 -8.52
CA SER A 80 -6.31 -3.48 -8.36
C SER A 80 -5.52 -4.59 -7.66
N ALA A 81 -6.23 -5.56 -7.09
CA ALA A 81 -5.64 -6.73 -6.44
C ALA A 81 -6.45 -7.98 -6.79
N GLY A 82 -5.79 -9.14 -6.79
CA GLY A 82 -6.45 -10.39 -7.13
C GLY A 82 -5.51 -11.58 -7.17
N ALA A 83 -6.02 -12.70 -7.68
CA ALA A 83 -5.27 -13.93 -7.87
C ALA A 83 -5.26 -14.37 -9.32
N LEU A 84 -4.22 -15.12 -9.69
CA LEU A 84 -4.05 -15.80 -10.95
C LEU A 84 -3.93 -17.29 -10.65
N ARG A 85 -4.62 -18.13 -11.43
CA ARG A 85 -4.50 -19.58 -11.35
C ARG A 85 -3.83 -20.08 -12.62
N VAL A 86 -2.93 -21.04 -12.46
CA VAL A 86 -2.35 -21.81 -13.55
C VAL A 86 -2.64 -23.29 -13.34
N THR A 87 -2.95 -24.01 -14.41
CA THR A 87 -3.16 -25.45 -14.40
C THR A 87 -2.46 -26.12 -15.58
N ASP A 88 -1.97 -27.34 -15.38
CA ASP A 88 -1.48 -28.22 -16.44
C ASP A 88 -2.55 -29.24 -16.91
N GLY A 89 -3.78 -29.07 -16.43
CA GLY A 89 -4.92 -29.98 -16.65
C GLY A 89 -5.06 -31.07 -15.57
N LYS A 90 -4.06 -31.30 -14.73
CA LYS A 90 -4.07 -32.30 -13.65
C LYS A 90 -4.06 -31.63 -12.27
N VAL A 91 -3.13 -30.69 -12.09
CA VAL A 91 -2.90 -29.97 -10.84
C VAL A 91 -2.82 -28.47 -11.13
N PHE A 92 -3.04 -27.66 -10.10
CA PHE A 92 -3.01 -26.20 -10.24
C PHE A 92 -2.10 -25.53 -9.23
N GLY A 93 -1.74 -24.29 -9.54
CA GLY A 93 -1.03 -23.36 -8.69
C GLY A 93 -1.69 -22.00 -8.71
N VAL A 94 -1.41 -21.19 -7.70
CA VAL A 94 -1.98 -19.84 -7.58
C VAL A 94 -0.86 -18.86 -7.26
N ALA A 95 -0.91 -17.70 -7.91
CA ALA A 95 -0.21 -16.50 -7.47
C ALA A 95 -1.23 -15.43 -7.10
N ARG A 96 -0.87 -14.54 -6.18
CA ARG A 96 -1.70 -13.38 -5.83
C ARG A 96 -0.88 -12.11 -5.93
N GLY A 97 -1.53 -10.99 -6.17
CA GLY A 97 -0.78 -9.77 -6.31
C GLY A 97 -1.63 -8.55 -6.55
N ARG A 98 -0.92 -7.47 -6.87
CA ARG A 98 -1.46 -6.13 -6.98
C ARG A 98 -0.96 -5.46 -8.25
N ILE A 99 -1.82 -4.70 -8.89
CA ILE A 99 -1.44 -3.71 -9.89
C ILE A 99 -1.36 -2.37 -9.19
N LEU A 100 -0.24 -1.70 -9.35
CA LEU A 100 0.07 -0.42 -8.73
C LEU A 100 0.15 0.63 -9.83
N GLN A 101 -0.35 1.83 -9.57
CA GLN A 101 -0.17 2.95 -10.49
C GLN A 101 1.27 3.44 -10.43
N ASP A 102 1.81 3.83 -11.58
CA ASP A 102 3.06 4.59 -11.64
C ASP A 102 2.82 6.03 -11.16
N LEU A 103 3.88 6.79 -10.90
CA LEU A 103 3.75 8.19 -10.50
C LEU A 103 3.41 9.07 -11.72
N PRO A 104 2.58 10.12 -11.55
CA PRO A 104 1.94 10.57 -10.31
C PRO A 104 0.72 9.73 -9.92
N TYR A 105 0.57 9.46 -8.62
CA TYR A 105 -0.60 8.83 -8.03
C TYR A 105 -1.26 9.78 -7.03
N ALA A 106 -2.58 9.94 -7.12
CA ALA A 106 -3.38 10.74 -6.21
C ALA A 106 -4.63 9.98 -5.79
N GLU A 107 -4.98 10.08 -4.51
CA GLU A 107 -6.19 9.51 -3.93
C GLU A 107 -6.79 10.54 -2.97
N ASN A 108 -8.04 10.92 -3.21
CA ASN A 108 -8.79 11.88 -2.39
C ASN A 108 -10.03 11.26 -1.73
N PHE A 109 -10.26 9.96 -1.95
CA PHE A 109 -11.35 9.15 -1.40
C PHE A 109 -12.78 9.56 -1.80
N GLU A 110 -12.97 10.54 -2.69
CA GLU A 110 -14.31 11.00 -3.07
C GLU A 110 -14.98 10.13 -4.12
N GLN A 111 -14.18 9.43 -4.93
CA GLN A 111 -14.68 8.61 -6.02
C GLN A 111 -14.63 7.13 -5.66
N SER A 112 -15.66 6.38 -6.03
CA SER A 112 -15.68 4.91 -5.93
C SER A 112 -15.72 4.32 -4.51
N PHE A 113 -15.94 5.13 -3.47
CA PHE A 113 -16.10 4.66 -2.08
C PHE A 113 -17.54 4.77 -1.60
N VAL A 114 -18.24 3.63 -1.61
CA VAL A 114 -19.58 3.50 -1.02
C VAL A 114 -19.44 3.08 0.45
N LEU A 115 -19.99 3.88 1.36
CA LEU A 115 -19.96 3.67 2.81
C LEU A 115 -20.98 2.61 3.24
N SER A 116 -20.76 1.38 2.78
CA SER A 116 -21.67 0.24 2.93
C SER A 116 -21.39 -0.63 4.17
N GLN A 117 -20.33 -0.30 4.91
CA GLN A 117 -19.95 -1.01 6.13
C GLN A 117 -20.30 -0.17 7.35
N THR A 118 -20.39 -0.81 8.52
CA THR A 118 -20.67 -0.15 9.80
C THR A 118 -19.60 -0.56 10.81
N SER A 119 -18.96 0.42 11.44
CA SER A 119 -17.93 0.21 12.47
C SER A 119 -18.54 -0.28 13.79
N SER A 120 -17.71 -0.57 14.80
CA SER A 120 -18.21 -0.94 16.14
C SER A 120 -19.02 0.17 16.82
N ASP A 121 -18.78 1.42 16.41
CA ASP A 121 -19.38 2.62 17.01
C ASP A 121 -20.48 3.19 16.07
N ASP A 122 -21.07 2.34 15.24
CA ASP A 122 -22.16 2.65 14.30
C ASP A 122 -21.83 3.70 13.20
N ILE A 123 -20.55 4.00 12.99
CA ILE A 123 -20.10 4.92 11.93
C ILE A 123 -20.08 4.17 10.57
N PRO A 124 -20.78 4.67 9.53
CA PRO A 124 -20.70 4.13 8.18
C PRO A 124 -19.31 4.33 7.56
N PHE A 125 -18.78 3.31 6.90
CA PHE A 125 -17.46 3.39 6.28
C PHE A 125 -17.32 2.56 5.00
N SER A 126 -16.25 2.84 4.25
CA SER A 126 -15.75 1.98 3.17
C SER A 126 -14.32 1.52 3.45
N TYR A 127 -13.93 0.42 2.84
CA TYR A 127 -12.55 -0.06 2.94
C TYR A 127 -11.62 0.78 2.05
N PRO A 128 -10.38 1.07 2.49
CA PRO A 128 -9.35 1.66 1.64
C PRO A 128 -9.06 0.84 0.37
N PRO A 129 -8.39 1.43 -0.64
CA PRO A 129 -8.01 0.70 -1.85
C PRO A 129 -7.37 -0.65 -1.54
N LEU A 130 -7.88 -1.72 -2.16
CA LEU A 130 -7.41 -3.08 -1.90
C LEU A 130 -5.89 -3.26 -2.05
N PRO A 131 -5.21 -2.57 -2.98
CA PRO A 131 -3.76 -2.67 -3.07
C PRO A 131 -2.99 -2.01 -1.93
N TRP A 132 -3.59 -1.21 -1.06
CA TRP A 132 -2.88 -0.64 0.09
C TRP A 132 -2.65 -1.73 1.14
N LEU A 133 -1.40 -2.14 1.32
CA LEU A 133 -1.08 -3.29 2.19
C LEU A 133 -1.36 -2.94 3.65
N GLY A 134 -2.14 -3.81 4.30
CA GLY A 134 -2.51 -3.68 5.71
C GLY A 134 -3.63 -2.68 6.00
N ALA A 135 -4.02 -1.84 5.04
CA ALA A 135 -4.95 -0.75 5.25
C ALA A 135 -6.34 -1.22 5.67
N ARG A 136 -6.86 -2.27 5.02
CA ARG A 136 -8.23 -2.76 5.23
C ARG A 136 -8.58 -3.13 6.68
N MET A 137 -7.59 -3.54 7.48
CA MET A 137 -7.80 -3.95 8.88
C MET A 137 -7.63 -2.82 9.88
N ARG A 138 -7.11 -1.66 9.44
CA ARG A 138 -6.59 -0.60 10.29
C ARG A 138 -7.22 0.76 9.98
N TRP A 139 -7.62 0.98 8.73
CA TRP A 139 -8.13 2.26 8.25
C TRP A 139 -9.51 2.09 7.67
N GLN A 140 -10.32 3.12 7.87
CA GLN A 140 -11.69 3.20 7.38
C GLN A 140 -11.82 4.53 6.61
N ILE A 141 -12.46 4.47 5.44
CA ILE A 141 -12.86 5.68 4.72
C ILE A 141 -14.22 6.09 5.26
N GLN A 142 -14.32 7.30 5.81
CA GLN A 142 -15.49 7.82 6.51
C GLN A 142 -15.79 9.26 6.07
N GLU A 143 -17.03 9.72 6.25
CA GLU A 143 -17.39 11.13 6.09
C GLU A 143 -16.85 11.96 7.25
N ASN A 144 -16.29 13.12 6.92
CA ASN A 144 -15.90 14.17 7.85
C ASN A 144 -16.09 15.53 7.16
N ASP A 145 -17.00 16.35 7.68
CA ASP A 145 -17.27 17.71 7.21
C ASP A 145 -17.49 17.81 5.68
N GLY A 146 -18.25 16.85 5.13
CA GLY A 146 -18.59 16.79 3.70
C GLY A 146 -17.47 16.27 2.78
N ASN A 147 -16.38 15.75 3.35
CA ASN A 147 -15.34 15.04 2.61
C ASN A 147 -15.21 13.60 3.12
N LYS A 148 -14.73 12.70 2.28
CA LYS A 148 -14.29 11.36 2.68
C LYS A 148 -12.83 11.38 3.05
N ILE A 149 -12.52 10.82 4.21
CA ILE A 149 -11.18 10.75 4.77
C ILE A 149 -10.82 9.32 5.13
N ALA A 150 -9.54 8.95 5.03
CA ALA A 150 -9.04 7.70 5.59
C ALA A 150 -8.56 7.95 7.03
N GLY A 151 -9.28 7.39 8.01
CA GLY A 151 -8.92 7.46 9.43
C GLY A 151 -8.50 6.11 10.00
N ASN A 152 -7.52 6.10 10.92
CA ASN A 152 -7.26 4.92 11.76
C ASN A 152 -8.36 4.84 12.83
N THR A 153 -8.88 3.64 13.10
CA THR A 153 -9.96 3.46 14.09
C THR A 153 -9.52 2.60 15.26
N LEU A 154 -10.23 2.73 16.38
CA LEU A 154 -9.96 2.00 17.61
C LEU A 154 -10.89 0.80 17.82
N ASP A 155 -11.70 0.42 16.83
CA ASP A 155 -12.54 -0.81 16.81
C ASP A 155 -11.74 -2.05 17.23
N LYS A 156 -10.43 -2.05 16.95
CA LYS A 156 -9.46 -3.03 17.43
C LYS A 156 -8.27 -2.33 18.06
N VAL A 157 -8.21 -2.31 19.39
CA VAL A 157 -7.11 -1.70 20.16
C VAL A 157 -5.70 -2.19 19.75
N LEU A 158 -5.58 -3.42 19.24
CA LEU A 158 -4.33 -3.96 18.69
C LEU A 158 -3.75 -3.09 17.57
N PHE A 159 -4.60 -2.32 16.87
CA PHE A 159 -4.23 -1.47 15.73
C PHE A 159 -4.21 0.04 16.07
N GLN A 160 -4.21 0.39 17.36
CA GLN A 160 -4.08 1.78 17.82
C GLN A 160 -2.86 2.53 17.21
N ARG A 161 -1.80 1.79 16.87
CA ARG A 161 -0.68 2.28 16.06
C ARG A 161 -0.72 1.56 14.72
N ALA A 162 -0.96 2.32 13.66
CA ALA A 162 -1.07 1.79 12.32
C ALA A 162 -0.08 2.47 11.36
N MET A 163 0.40 1.67 10.42
CA MET A 163 1.14 2.09 9.24
C MET A 163 0.64 1.25 8.07
N ASN A 164 0.52 1.85 6.90
CA ASN A 164 0.20 1.16 5.66
C ASN A 164 1.31 1.37 4.65
N PHE A 165 1.40 0.46 3.68
CA PHE A 165 2.32 0.60 2.56
C PHE A 165 1.53 0.85 1.28
N VAL A 166 1.88 1.94 0.60
CA VAL A 166 1.34 2.37 -0.68
C VAL A 166 2.48 2.41 -1.69
N GLY A 167 2.18 2.04 -2.94
CA GLY A 167 3.17 2.01 -4.01
C GLY A 167 4.05 0.75 -4.03
N HIS A 168 5.08 0.82 -4.89
CA HIS A 168 6.01 -0.27 -5.17
C HIS A 168 7.33 -0.06 -4.39
N LYS A 169 7.96 -1.16 -3.95
CA LYS A 169 9.19 -1.12 -3.13
C LYS A 169 10.40 -0.49 -3.82
N ASP A 170 10.39 -0.46 -5.15
CA ASP A 170 11.49 0.04 -5.98
C ASP A 170 11.25 1.48 -6.45
N MET A 171 10.24 2.17 -5.91
CA MET A 171 10.06 3.59 -6.18
C MET A 171 11.21 4.40 -5.55
N SER A 172 11.73 5.37 -6.30
CA SER A 172 12.75 6.33 -5.88
C SER A 172 12.43 7.70 -6.43
N ASP A 173 13.11 8.73 -5.90
CA ASP A 173 13.11 10.08 -6.46
C ASP A 173 11.71 10.72 -6.56
N TYR A 174 10.92 10.54 -5.50
CA TYR A 174 9.54 11.00 -5.44
C TYR A 174 9.23 11.89 -4.24
N THR A 175 8.27 12.77 -4.46
CA THR A 175 7.63 13.57 -3.41
C THR A 175 6.36 12.86 -2.97
N VAL A 176 6.09 12.85 -1.67
CA VAL A 176 4.79 12.46 -1.10
C VAL A 176 4.20 13.66 -0.41
N GLU A 177 2.93 13.92 -0.69
CA GLU A 177 2.16 14.98 -0.08
C GLU A 177 0.82 14.42 0.41
N ALA A 178 0.35 14.90 1.56
CA ALA A 178 -0.98 14.57 2.06
C ALA A 178 -1.50 15.67 2.99
N ASP A 179 -2.81 15.88 2.93
CA ASP A 179 -3.53 16.57 3.99
C ASP A 179 -3.72 15.61 5.17
N VAL A 180 -3.24 16.02 6.34
CA VAL A 180 -3.29 15.22 7.57
C VAL A 180 -3.92 16.03 8.70
N MET A 181 -4.57 15.34 9.62
CA MET A 181 -5.22 15.95 10.77
C MET A 181 -5.02 15.04 11.99
N THR A 182 -4.79 15.66 13.16
CA THR A 182 -4.78 14.94 14.44
C THR A 182 -6.14 15.10 15.12
N ASP A 183 -6.74 14.00 15.52
CA ASP A 183 -7.92 13.98 16.38
C ASP A 183 -7.56 14.22 17.85
N GLY A 184 -8.58 14.18 18.72
CA GLY A 184 -8.44 14.27 20.17
C GLY A 184 -8.73 15.67 20.73
N ASN A 185 -7.99 16.05 21.78
CA ASN A 185 -8.17 17.33 22.49
C ASN A 185 -6.84 17.98 22.90
N ARG A 186 -6.90 19.11 23.62
CA ARG A 186 -5.70 19.86 24.06
C ARG A 186 -4.64 18.99 24.77
N ARG A 187 -5.06 17.97 25.54
CA ARG A 187 -4.18 17.10 26.35
C ARG A 187 -3.78 15.80 25.65
N ILE A 188 -4.58 15.32 24.70
CA ILE A 188 -4.36 14.06 23.99
C ILE A 188 -4.56 14.32 22.51
N LYS A 189 -3.47 14.34 21.75
CA LYS A 189 -3.44 14.47 20.29
C LYS A 189 -2.72 13.27 19.69
N SER A 190 -3.23 12.82 18.55
CA SER A 190 -2.61 11.75 17.79
C SER A 190 -1.28 12.14 17.14
N THR A 191 -0.60 11.13 16.63
CA THR A 191 0.58 11.28 15.75
C THR A 191 0.20 10.79 14.38
N ILE A 192 0.38 11.64 13.36
CA ILE A 192 0.02 11.35 11.97
C ILE A 192 1.15 11.79 11.05
N GLY A 193 1.36 11.09 9.95
CA GLY A 193 2.48 11.38 9.09
C GLY A 193 2.54 10.52 7.84
N LEU A 194 3.66 10.68 7.14
CA LEU A 194 3.98 10.00 5.89
C LEU A 194 5.23 9.15 6.06
N VAL A 195 5.29 8.06 5.30
CA VAL A 195 6.53 7.30 5.12
C VAL A 195 7.06 7.61 3.74
N ASN A 196 8.25 8.20 3.65
CA ASN A 196 8.93 8.45 2.38
C ASN A 196 10.33 7.82 2.38
N GLN A 197 10.58 6.92 1.43
CA GLN A 197 11.84 6.19 1.25
C GLN A 197 12.50 5.73 2.57
N ARG A 198 11.72 5.05 3.43
CA ARG A 198 12.10 4.48 4.74
C ARG A 198 12.19 5.46 5.92
N TYR A 199 11.92 6.75 5.70
CA TYR A 199 11.82 7.73 6.78
C TYR A 199 10.35 7.99 7.12
N ILE A 200 10.06 7.98 8.42
CA ILE A 200 8.76 8.37 8.95
C ILE A 200 8.85 9.86 9.27
N VAL A 201 7.98 10.64 8.63
CA VAL A 201 7.84 12.09 8.81
C VAL A 201 6.48 12.33 9.44
N ALA A 202 6.45 12.77 10.70
CA ALA A 202 5.22 12.82 11.49
C ALA A 202 5.04 14.14 12.24
N LEU A 203 3.78 14.59 12.28
CA LEU A 203 3.29 15.57 13.22
C LEU A 203 3.02 14.86 14.55
N VAL A 204 3.86 15.10 15.55
CA VAL A 204 3.75 14.48 16.87
C VAL A 204 2.91 15.39 17.76
N GLY A 205 1.59 15.22 17.72
CA GLY A 205 0.62 16.16 18.30
C GLY A 205 0.88 16.52 19.77
N ASN A 206 1.06 15.53 20.65
CA ASN A 206 1.29 15.81 22.07
C ASN A 206 2.61 16.53 22.36
N TRP A 207 3.61 16.37 21.49
CA TRP A 207 4.92 16.99 21.65
C TRP A 207 5.09 18.26 20.82
N GLN A 208 4.07 18.65 20.05
CA GLN A 208 4.04 19.90 19.27
C GLN A 208 5.30 20.06 18.41
N LYS A 209 5.58 19.04 17.59
CA LYS A 209 6.77 19.00 16.74
C LYS A 209 6.52 18.25 15.44
N LEU A 210 7.27 18.64 14.41
CA LEU A 210 7.50 17.85 13.21
C LEU A 210 8.76 17.00 13.46
N GLU A 211 8.66 15.68 13.26
CA GLU A 211 9.75 14.74 13.53
C GLU A 211 10.01 13.84 12.32
N VAL A 212 11.28 13.60 12.04
CA VAL A 212 11.75 12.63 11.06
C VAL A 212 12.55 11.55 11.78
N PHE A 213 12.20 10.29 11.57
CA PHE A 213 12.96 9.17 12.13
C PHE A 213 12.92 7.92 11.23
N SER A 214 13.95 7.08 11.34
CA SER A 214 13.94 5.72 10.76
C SER A 214 13.97 4.65 11.84
N ASN A 215 14.63 4.95 12.96
CA ASN A 215 14.63 4.20 14.20
C ASN A 215 14.98 5.20 15.32
N TYR A 216 14.21 5.19 16.41
CA TYR A 216 14.33 6.18 17.48
C TYR A 216 15.74 6.26 18.12
N ASP A 217 16.52 5.17 18.07
CA ASP A 217 17.85 5.07 18.65
C ASP A 217 18.97 5.37 17.63
N ARG A 218 18.65 5.40 16.33
CA ARG A 218 19.66 5.60 15.26
C ARG A 218 19.56 6.95 14.58
N PHE A 219 18.35 7.36 14.19
CA PHE A 219 18.14 8.60 13.45
C PHE A 219 16.80 9.17 13.83
N LYS A 220 16.84 10.34 14.48
CA LYS A 220 15.68 11.11 14.90
C LYS A 220 16.05 12.58 14.94
N VAL A 221 15.35 13.40 14.15
CA VAL A 221 15.50 14.85 14.11
C VAL A 221 14.11 15.46 14.24
N SER A 222 13.99 16.53 15.03
CA SER A 222 12.71 17.20 15.22
C SER A 222 12.85 18.70 15.38
N VAL A 223 11.84 19.42 14.92
CA VAL A 223 11.71 20.87 15.01
C VAL A 223 10.37 21.23 15.66
N PRO A 224 10.30 22.30 16.48
CA PRO A 224 9.04 22.75 17.04
C PRO A 224 8.00 23.05 15.96
N PHE A 225 6.77 22.58 16.14
CA PHE A 225 5.67 22.81 15.21
C PHE A 225 4.33 22.79 15.96
N SER A 226 3.59 23.91 15.94
CA SER A 226 2.34 24.04 16.68
C SER A 226 1.20 23.26 15.99
N ILE A 227 0.60 22.31 16.70
CA ILE A 227 -0.43 21.41 16.18
C ILE A 227 -1.73 21.59 16.95
N LYS A 228 -2.77 22.04 16.25
CA LYS A 228 -4.15 22.11 16.73
C LYS A 228 -4.88 20.81 16.37
N THR A 229 -5.74 20.33 17.26
CA THR A 229 -6.63 19.20 16.97
C THR A 229 -7.71 19.61 15.98
N ASN A 230 -8.19 18.67 15.17
CA ASN A 230 -9.25 18.91 14.17
C ASN A 230 -8.91 20.05 13.20
N THR A 231 -7.62 20.28 12.97
CA THR A 231 -7.10 21.24 12.00
C THR A 231 -6.32 20.46 10.96
N TRP A 232 -6.58 20.75 9.69
CA TRP A 232 -5.90 20.13 8.56
C TRP A 232 -4.56 20.80 8.31
N TYR A 233 -3.53 20.00 8.11
CA TYR A 233 -2.20 20.44 7.74
C TYR A 233 -1.80 19.74 6.44
N HIS A 234 -1.18 20.47 5.52
CA HIS A 234 -0.55 19.86 4.36
C HIS A 234 0.87 19.45 4.74
N LEU A 235 1.21 18.18 4.58
CA LEU A 235 2.54 17.63 4.84
C LEU A 235 3.17 17.22 3.53
N LYS A 236 4.35 17.77 3.22
CA LYS A 236 5.13 17.47 2.02
C LYS A 236 6.49 16.92 2.42
N THR A 237 6.91 15.83 1.77
CA THR A 237 8.22 15.22 2.02
C THR A 237 8.87 14.65 0.76
N ARG A 238 10.20 14.70 0.73
CA ARG A 238 11.06 14.24 -0.35
C ARG A 238 12.40 13.79 0.23
N VAL A 239 13.06 12.82 -0.40
CA VAL A 239 14.46 12.49 -0.10
C VAL A 239 15.31 12.82 -1.31
N ASP A 240 16.28 13.69 -1.10
CA ASP A 240 17.29 14.04 -2.11
C ASP A 240 18.50 13.15 -1.96
N ILE A 241 18.99 12.62 -3.07
CA ILE A 241 20.25 11.89 -3.12
C ILE A 241 21.23 12.73 -3.93
N ALA A 242 22.32 13.14 -3.29
CA ALA A 242 23.42 13.85 -3.94
C ALA A 242 24.29 12.88 -4.75
N THR A 243 25.08 13.44 -5.66
CA THR A 243 25.96 12.66 -6.56
C THR A 243 27.03 11.85 -5.81
N ASP A 244 27.40 12.26 -4.60
CA ASP A 244 28.33 11.54 -3.72
C ASP A 244 27.68 10.40 -2.93
N GLY A 245 26.38 10.16 -3.13
CA GLY A 245 25.59 9.15 -2.42
C GLY A 245 25.06 9.60 -1.05
N SER A 246 25.36 10.82 -0.60
CA SER A 246 24.73 11.39 0.59
C SER A 246 23.26 11.72 0.34
N GLY A 247 22.45 11.70 1.41
CA GLY A 247 21.01 11.92 1.32
C GLY A 247 20.54 13.04 2.24
N VAL A 248 19.64 13.89 1.75
CA VAL A 248 18.96 14.92 2.53
C VAL A 248 17.46 14.62 2.57
N ILE A 249 16.94 14.42 3.78
CA ILE A 249 15.51 14.24 3.99
C ILE A 249 14.89 15.62 4.13
N ARG A 250 13.87 15.89 3.32
CA ARG A 250 13.14 17.15 3.34
C ARG A 250 11.71 16.91 3.81
N ALA A 251 11.28 17.72 4.75
CA ALA A 251 9.92 17.74 5.26
C ALA A 251 9.50 19.18 5.51
N LYS A 252 8.24 19.50 5.23
CA LYS A 252 7.62 20.75 5.68
C LYS A 252 6.13 20.53 5.84
N ALA A 253 5.54 21.28 6.77
CA ALA A 253 4.12 21.24 7.05
C ALA A 253 3.57 22.64 7.23
N TRP A 254 2.34 22.88 6.81
CA TRP A 254 1.63 24.15 6.99
C TRP A 254 0.12 23.91 7.12
N GLU A 255 -0.62 24.87 7.68
CA GLU A 255 -2.07 24.75 7.82
C GLU A 255 -2.71 24.71 6.42
N LYS A 256 -3.60 23.75 6.16
CA LYS A 256 -4.22 23.57 4.84
C LYS A 256 -4.96 24.86 4.44
N GLY A 257 -4.71 25.34 3.23
CA GLY A 257 -5.29 26.59 2.72
C GLY A 257 -4.44 27.84 2.98
N SER A 258 -3.35 27.73 3.73
CA SER A 258 -2.30 28.76 3.76
C SER A 258 -1.23 28.51 2.68
N ASP A 259 -0.41 29.53 2.41
CA ASP A 259 0.65 29.45 1.41
C ASP A 259 1.71 28.42 1.79
N GLU A 260 2.18 27.65 0.80
CA GLU A 260 3.28 26.71 0.98
C GLU A 260 4.56 27.47 1.38
N PRO A 261 5.20 27.15 2.52
CA PRO A 261 6.46 27.79 2.91
C PRO A 261 7.55 27.51 1.87
N GLU A 262 8.33 28.54 1.52
CA GLU A 262 9.46 28.38 0.58
C GLU A 262 10.53 27.42 1.13
N ALA A 263 10.86 27.57 2.42
CA ALA A 263 11.87 26.77 3.09
C ALA A 263 11.34 25.39 3.50
N TRP A 264 12.21 24.39 3.42
CA TRP A 264 12.02 23.12 4.12
C TRP A 264 12.29 23.32 5.62
N THR A 265 11.56 22.60 6.47
CA THR A 265 11.66 22.72 7.94
C THR A 265 12.74 21.81 8.50
#